data_AF-A0A3R8S300-F1
#
_entry.id   AF-A0A3R8S300-F1
#
_cell.length_a   1.000
_cell.length_b   1.000
_cell.length_c   1.000
_cell.angle_alpha   90.00
_cell.angle_beta   90.00
_cell.angle_gamma   90.00
#
_symmetry.space_group_name_H-M   'P 1'
#
loop_
_entity.id
_entity.type
_entity.pdbx_description
1 polymer ?
#
loop_
_entity_poly.entity_id
_entity_poly.type
_entity_poly.pdbx_seq_one_letter_code
_entity_poly.pdbx_strand_id
1 'polypeptide(L)'
;MEISANGFTKLSASSFTVLSNLVTETISNLSAPQTGGQGEPVGGPFTKFSFETGAVTDSETDWDIAFRGTTIAVNGGTATGTNEEPTRNGNAGAAIQNGIFSDITSANGLSFDQDAAGSFAVPAGSGEGWYNYNPATFTVTPIPGRILVFRTHDGKFAKVEILSYYRDAPAEPDAFSDESRVYTFNYVYNPNEGETALE
;
A
#
# COMPACT_ATOMS: atom_id res chain seq x y z
N MET A 1 28.42 22.38 12.00
CA MET A 1 28.06 23.70 12.58
C MET A 1 29.24 24.19 13.41
N GLU A 2 29.69 25.44 13.21
CA GLU A 2 30.70 26.04 14.08
C GLU A 2 30.00 26.63 15.31
N ILE A 3 30.37 26.14 16.49
CA ILE A 3 29.89 26.71 17.75
C ILE A 3 31.11 27.36 18.41
N SER A 4 31.05 28.68 18.57
CA SER A 4 32.08 29.45 19.26
C SER A 4 31.54 29.95 20.59
N ALA A 5 32.23 29.59 21.67
CA ALA A 5 32.02 30.12 23.00
C ALA A 5 33.38 30.29 23.69
N ASN A 6 33.59 31.43 24.37
CA ASN A 6 34.78 31.73 25.15
C ASN A 6 36.12 31.54 24.40
N GLY A 7 36.17 31.86 23.11
CA GLY A 7 37.40 31.78 22.31
C GLY A 7 37.82 30.36 21.89
N PHE A 8 36.98 29.35 22.14
CA PHE A 8 37.17 28.01 21.62
C PHE A 8 36.18 27.73 20.48
N THR A 9 36.72 27.45 19.30
CA THR A 9 35.95 26.98 18.16
C THR A 9 36.02 25.46 18.15
N LYS A 10 34.87 24.80 18.34
CA LYS A 10 34.77 23.35 18.18
C LYS A 10 33.90 23.05 16.97
N LEU A 11 34.44 22.27 16.04
CA LEU A 11 33.63 21.66 14.99
C LEU A 11 32.73 20.61 15.64
N SER A 12 31.44 20.91 15.72
CA SER A 12 30.44 19.91 16.08
C SER A 12 30.04 19.14 14.83
N ALA A 13 30.20 17.82 14.87
CA ALA A 13 29.78 16.87 13.83
C ALA A 13 28.26 16.59 13.87
N SER A 14 27.48 17.41 14.55
CA SER A 14 26.03 17.27 14.56
C SER A 14 25.47 17.85 13.26
N SER A 15 25.28 16.99 12.26
CA SER A 15 24.22 17.17 11.28
C SER A 15 22.89 16.95 11.99
N PHE A 16 21.98 17.93 11.93
CA PHE A 16 20.58 17.70 12.27
C PHE A 16 19.81 17.58 10.96
N THR A 17 19.04 16.50 10.82
CA THR A 17 18.14 16.33 9.68
C THR A 17 16.81 16.99 10.04
N VAL A 18 16.33 17.88 9.18
CA VAL A 18 14.98 18.41 9.30
C VAL A 18 14.04 17.41 8.63
N LEU A 19 13.18 16.78 9.42
CA LEU A 19 12.18 15.83 8.92
C LEU A 19 10.97 16.58 8.34
N SER A 20 10.45 16.06 7.25
CA SER A 20 9.15 16.45 6.68
C SER A 20 8.02 15.80 7.48
N ASN A 21 6.85 16.44 7.48
CA ASN A 21 5.66 15.86 8.10
C ASN A 21 5.22 14.58 7.36
N LEU A 22 4.57 13.68 8.09
CA LEU A 22 3.87 12.55 7.49
C LEU A 22 2.72 13.06 6.60
N VAL A 23 2.50 12.39 5.48
CA VAL A 23 1.34 12.59 4.61
C VAL A 23 0.22 11.69 5.12
N THR A 24 -0.96 12.23 5.40
CA THR A 24 -2.13 11.47 5.83
C THR A 24 -3.32 11.86 4.96
N GLU A 25 -3.79 10.93 4.14
CA GLU A 25 -4.81 11.21 3.12
C GLU A 25 -5.76 10.03 2.96
N THR A 26 -6.93 10.31 2.39
CA THR A 26 -7.90 9.30 1.96
C THR A 26 -7.98 9.30 0.45
N ILE A 27 -7.76 8.14 -0.16
CA ILE A 27 -8.01 7.93 -1.58
C ILE A 27 -9.41 7.36 -1.73
N SER A 28 -10.23 8.02 -2.55
CA SER A 28 -11.57 7.57 -2.86
C SER A 28 -11.67 7.16 -4.32
N ASN A 29 -12.44 6.11 -4.58
CA ASN A 29 -12.83 5.68 -5.91
C ASN A 29 -11.68 5.32 -6.87
N LEU A 30 -10.59 4.75 -6.36
CA LEU A 30 -9.48 4.25 -7.18
C LEU A 30 -9.90 2.98 -7.93
N SER A 31 -9.96 3.05 -9.25
CA SER A 31 -10.33 1.92 -10.11
C SER A 31 -9.25 0.83 -10.09
N ALA A 32 -9.66 -0.44 -10.02
CA ALA A 32 -8.79 -1.62 -10.06
C ALA A 32 -9.30 -2.61 -11.13
N PRO A 33 -9.24 -2.23 -12.42
CA PRO A 33 -9.91 -2.95 -13.49
C PRO A 33 -9.40 -4.39 -13.62
N GLN A 34 -10.30 -5.33 -13.89
CA GLN A 34 -9.98 -6.73 -14.11
C GLN A 34 -10.83 -7.29 -15.25
N THR A 35 -10.23 -8.10 -16.11
CA THR A 35 -10.94 -8.92 -17.11
C THR A 35 -10.89 -10.40 -16.71
N GLY A 36 -11.85 -11.18 -17.20
CA GLY A 36 -11.98 -12.60 -16.83
C GLY A 36 -12.30 -12.82 -15.34
N GLY A 37 -11.88 -13.98 -14.82
CA GLY A 37 -12.33 -14.51 -13.54
C GLY A 37 -13.54 -15.45 -13.67
N GLN A 38 -13.98 -16.02 -12.55
CA GLN A 38 -15.11 -16.99 -12.49
C GLN A 38 -14.94 -18.20 -13.44
N GLY A 39 -13.73 -18.72 -13.56
CA GLY A 39 -13.40 -19.86 -14.44
C GLY A 39 -12.65 -19.46 -15.71
N GLU A 40 -12.69 -18.18 -16.09
CA GLU A 40 -11.86 -17.63 -17.17
C GLU A 40 -10.53 -17.08 -16.63
N PRO A 41 -9.45 -17.09 -17.44
CA PRO A 41 -8.17 -16.50 -17.06
C PRO A 41 -8.33 -15.05 -16.62
N VAL A 42 -7.74 -14.71 -15.46
CA VAL A 42 -7.73 -13.34 -14.95
C VAL A 42 -6.71 -12.50 -15.72
N GLY A 43 -7.12 -11.31 -16.14
CA GLY A 43 -6.28 -10.33 -16.82
C GLY A 43 -6.74 -8.90 -16.54
N GLY A 44 -6.33 -7.96 -17.39
CA GLY A 44 -6.56 -6.53 -17.24
C GLY A 44 -5.34 -5.81 -16.65
N PRO A 45 -5.18 -4.52 -16.95
CA PRO A 45 -4.06 -3.73 -16.44
C PRO A 45 -4.15 -3.57 -14.93
N PHE A 46 -2.99 -3.49 -14.27
CA PHE A 46 -2.93 -3.01 -12.90
C PHE A 46 -2.93 -1.48 -12.87
N THR A 47 -3.69 -0.91 -11.95
CA THR A 47 -3.63 0.52 -11.64
C THR A 47 -2.53 0.76 -10.61
N LYS A 48 -1.40 1.32 -11.07
CA LYS A 48 -0.24 1.67 -10.24
C LYS A 48 -0.52 2.94 -9.42
N PHE A 49 -0.05 2.97 -8.17
CA PHE A 49 -0.18 4.07 -7.23
C PHE A 49 1.16 4.40 -6.58
N SER A 50 1.44 5.69 -6.38
CA SER A 50 2.63 6.20 -5.70
C SER A 50 2.20 6.92 -4.42
N PHE A 51 2.75 6.51 -3.28
CA PHE A 51 2.48 7.16 -1.99
C PHE A 51 3.09 8.56 -1.91
N GLU A 52 4.23 8.78 -2.59
CA GLU A 52 4.91 10.07 -2.65
C GLU A 52 4.04 11.13 -3.33
N THR A 53 3.41 10.78 -4.46
CA THR A 53 2.54 11.71 -5.19
C THR A 53 1.09 11.66 -4.71
N GLY A 54 0.70 10.61 -3.98
CA GLY A 54 -0.67 10.36 -3.55
C GLY A 54 -1.63 10.08 -4.72
N ALA A 55 -1.11 9.62 -5.85
CA ALA A 55 -1.87 9.52 -7.10
C ALA A 55 -1.59 8.25 -7.90
N VAL A 56 -2.51 7.94 -8.82
CA VAL A 56 -2.28 6.96 -9.89
C VAL A 56 -1.16 7.46 -10.80
N THR A 57 -0.30 6.56 -11.24
CA THR A 57 0.89 6.88 -12.03
C THR A 57 1.06 5.90 -13.18
N ASP A 58 1.49 6.40 -14.33
CA ASP A 58 1.91 5.58 -15.45
C ASP A 58 3.42 5.31 -15.43
N SER A 59 4.17 5.83 -14.44
CA SER A 59 5.63 5.65 -14.36
C SER A 59 6.00 4.16 -14.29
N GLU A 60 7.00 3.76 -15.08
CA GLU A 60 7.50 2.39 -15.10
C GLU A 60 8.29 2.04 -13.84
N THR A 61 8.85 3.04 -13.15
CA THR A 61 9.70 2.86 -11.96
C THR A 61 9.07 3.41 -10.69
N ASP A 62 8.36 4.53 -10.80
CA ASP A 62 7.96 5.34 -9.64
C ASP A 62 6.53 5.00 -9.21
N TRP A 63 6.35 3.75 -8.80
CA TRP A 63 5.10 3.22 -8.26
C TRP A 63 5.41 2.29 -7.08
N ASP A 64 4.52 2.23 -6.10
CA ASP A 64 4.74 1.47 -4.86
C ASP A 64 3.87 0.23 -4.77
N ILE A 65 2.57 0.42 -5.04
CA ILE A 65 1.57 -0.63 -5.05
C ILE A 65 0.73 -0.53 -6.32
N ALA A 66 0.14 -1.65 -6.76
CA ALA A 66 -0.74 -1.66 -7.91
C ALA A 66 -1.95 -2.56 -7.69
N PHE A 67 -3.12 -2.09 -8.14
CA PHE A 67 -4.41 -2.73 -7.86
C PHE A 67 -4.99 -3.39 -9.11
N ARG A 68 -5.53 -4.60 -8.95
CA ARG A 68 -6.35 -5.28 -9.96
C ARG A 68 -7.35 -6.21 -9.30
N GLY A 69 -8.63 -5.97 -9.49
CA GLY A 69 -9.65 -6.73 -8.76
C GLY A 69 -9.37 -6.66 -7.26
N THR A 70 -9.36 -7.81 -6.58
CA THR A 70 -8.99 -7.89 -5.15
C THR A 70 -7.48 -7.94 -4.89
N THR A 71 -6.66 -8.00 -5.93
CA THR A 71 -5.21 -8.17 -5.83
C THR A 71 -4.52 -6.82 -5.63
N ILE A 72 -3.52 -6.81 -4.74
CA ILE A 72 -2.59 -5.71 -4.52
C ILE A 72 -1.18 -6.25 -4.74
N ALA A 73 -0.53 -5.77 -5.78
CA ALA A 73 0.87 -6.03 -6.09
C ALA A 73 1.77 -4.97 -5.45
N VAL A 74 3.02 -5.33 -5.17
CA VAL A 74 4.06 -4.38 -4.72
C VAL A 74 5.14 -4.23 -5.78
N ASN A 75 5.76 -3.04 -5.89
CA ASN A 75 6.93 -2.83 -6.74
C ASN A 75 8.21 -3.39 -6.11
N GLY A 76 8.25 -4.70 -5.91
CA GLY A 76 9.43 -5.38 -5.39
C GLY A 76 9.32 -6.88 -5.54
N GLY A 77 10.47 -7.55 -5.59
CA GLY A 77 10.56 -8.97 -5.87
C GLY A 77 10.42 -9.28 -7.35
N THR A 78 9.66 -10.32 -7.71
CA THR A 78 9.49 -10.78 -9.09
C THR A 78 8.03 -10.90 -9.48
N ALA A 79 7.76 -10.99 -10.79
CA ALA A 79 6.41 -11.19 -11.29
C ALA A 79 5.85 -12.53 -10.78
N THR A 80 4.57 -12.54 -10.40
CA THR A 80 3.92 -13.73 -9.84
C THR A 80 3.55 -14.74 -10.93
N GLY A 81 3.51 -14.30 -12.18
CA GLY A 81 3.14 -15.11 -13.34
C GLY A 81 1.69 -14.91 -13.79
N THR A 82 0.98 -13.95 -13.20
CA THR A 82 -0.30 -13.47 -13.73
C THR A 82 -0.07 -12.54 -14.92
N ASN A 83 -1.06 -12.46 -15.80
CA ASN A 83 -0.96 -11.66 -17.02
C ASN A 83 -0.80 -10.17 -16.69
N GLU A 84 -0.14 -9.41 -17.56
CA GLU A 84 -0.12 -7.93 -17.53
C GLU A 84 0.35 -7.30 -16.21
N GLU A 85 1.19 -8.02 -15.44
CA GLU A 85 1.85 -7.45 -14.27
C GLU A 85 2.85 -6.36 -14.67
N PRO A 86 2.88 -5.21 -13.95
CA PRO A 86 3.92 -4.21 -14.17
C PRO A 86 5.31 -4.77 -13.84
N THR A 87 6.36 -4.25 -14.45
CA THR A 87 7.71 -4.72 -14.13
C THR A 87 8.07 -4.32 -12.69
N ARG A 88 8.52 -5.28 -11.88
CA ARG A 88 9.06 -5.00 -10.54
C ARG A 88 10.50 -4.55 -10.68
N ASN A 89 10.79 -3.31 -10.28
CA ASN A 89 12.11 -2.70 -10.36
C ASN A 89 12.46 -1.88 -9.10
N GLY A 90 11.61 -1.92 -8.08
CA GLY A 90 11.86 -1.34 -6.77
C GLY A 90 12.15 -2.38 -5.68
N ASN A 91 12.18 -1.90 -4.45
CA ASN A 91 12.38 -2.68 -3.22
C ASN A 91 11.11 -2.74 -2.35
N ALA A 92 9.93 -2.52 -2.93
CA ALA A 92 8.70 -2.48 -2.17
C ALA A 92 8.38 -3.86 -1.56
N GLY A 93 7.65 -3.85 -0.46
CA GLY A 93 7.21 -5.06 0.22
C GLY A 93 6.04 -4.78 1.15
N ALA A 94 5.31 -5.81 1.55
CA ALA A 94 4.14 -5.69 2.41
C ALA A 94 4.33 -6.48 3.71
N ALA A 95 3.81 -5.91 4.80
CA ALA A 95 3.61 -6.56 6.07
C ALA A 95 2.14 -6.34 6.46
N ILE A 96 1.54 -7.31 7.15
CA ILE A 96 0.15 -7.22 7.58
C ILE A 96 0.11 -7.14 9.10
N GLN A 97 -0.57 -6.13 9.62
CA GLN A 97 -0.79 -5.93 11.05
C GLN A 97 -2.28 -5.98 11.37
N ASN A 98 -2.61 -6.38 12.59
CA ASN A 98 -3.98 -6.37 13.10
C ASN A 98 -4.09 -5.37 14.27
N GLY A 99 -5.02 -4.44 14.21
CA GLY A 99 -5.21 -3.41 15.23
C GLY A 99 -5.98 -2.21 14.71
N ILE A 100 -6.05 -1.15 15.52
CA ILE A 100 -6.63 0.13 15.10
C ILE A 100 -5.59 0.85 14.22
N PHE A 101 -6.03 1.54 13.17
CA PHE A 101 -5.13 2.24 12.24
C PHE A 101 -4.16 3.21 12.96
N SER A 102 -4.62 3.92 13.99
CA SER A 102 -3.81 4.83 14.82
C SER A 102 -2.81 4.12 15.75
N ASP A 103 -3.03 2.84 16.05
CA ASP A 103 -2.15 2.10 16.96
C ASP A 103 -0.91 1.55 16.23
N ILE A 104 -0.96 1.48 14.89
CA ILE A 104 0.18 1.09 14.05
C ILE A 104 1.05 2.34 13.78
N THR A 105 1.89 2.69 14.76
CA THR A 105 2.67 3.94 14.75
C THR A 105 4.07 3.80 14.16
N SER A 106 4.53 2.59 13.83
CA SER A 106 5.86 2.40 13.25
C SER A 106 5.97 1.12 12.41
N ALA A 107 6.82 1.19 11.38
CA ALA A 107 7.26 0.05 10.58
C ALA A 107 8.48 -0.69 11.17
N ASN A 108 9.05 -0.21 12.28
CA ASN A 108 10.25 -0.78 12.87
C ASN A 108 10.01 -2.22 13.34
N GLY A 109 10.94 -3.12 12.99
CA GLY A 109 10.87 -4.53 13.37
C GLY A 109 9.86 -5.37 12.56
N LEU A 110 9.15 -4.78 11.59
CA LEU A 110 8.30 -5.53 10.67
C LEU A 110 9.13 -6.27 9.62
N SER A 111 8.69 -7.47 9.28
CA SER A 111 9.19 -8.24 8.14
C SER A 111 8.30 -7.95 6.94
N PHE A 112 8.92 -7.61 5.80
CA PHE A 112 8.22 -7.26 4.58
C PHE A 112 8.44 -8.32 3.51
N ASP A 113 7.35 -8.94 3.09
CA ASP A 113 7.34 -9.87 1.96
C ASP A 113 7.30 -9.08 0.64
N GLN A 114 7.90 -9.62 -0.41
CA GLN A 114 7.82 -9.08 -1.76
C GLN A 114 7.01 -10.02 -2.65
N ASP A 115 6.57 -9.54 -3.81
CA ASP A 115 5.96 -10.41 -4.79
C ASP A 115 6.97 -11.47 -5.26
N ALA A 116 6.50 -12.69 -5.48
CA ALA A 116 7.30 -13.83 -5.90
C ALA A 116 6.53 -14.70 -6.88
N ALA A 117 7.22 -15.58 -7.60
CA ALA A 117 6.59 -16.53 -8.51
C ALA A 117 5.46 -17.31 -7.79
N GLY A 118 4.22 -17.16 -8.27
CA GLY A 118 3.02 -17.77 -7.72
C GLY A 118 2.42 -17.11 -6.47
N SER A 119 2.98 -16.02 -5.95
CA SER A 119 2.52 -15.39 -4.70
C SER A 119 2.68 -13.88 -4.68
N PHE A 120 1.62 -13.17 -4.32
CA PHE A 120 1.69 -11.74 -4.00
C PHE A 120 2.13 -11.52 -2.55
N ALA A 121 2.79 -10.40 -2.28
CA ALA A 121 3.17 -9.98 -0.92
C ALA A 121 1.95 -9.73 -0.02
N VAL A 122 0.86 -9.21 -0.59
CA VAL A 122 -0.46 -9.18 0.05
C VAL A 122 -1.23 -10.42 -0.44
N PRO A 123 -1.42 -11.46 0.39
CA PRO A 123 -2.04 -12.70 -0.05
C PRO A 123 -3.45 -12.45 -0.59
N ALA A 124 -3.75 -13.04 -1.75
CA ALA A 124 -5.10 -13.05 -2.30
C ALA A 124 -5.93 -14.18 -1.67
N GLY A 125 -7.23 -13.96 -1.56
CA GLY A 125 -8.18 -14.93 -1.01
C GLY A 125 -8.89 -14.40 0.23
N SER A 126 -10.12 -14.89 0.44
CA SER A 126 -10.95 -14.49 1.57
C SER A 126 -10.27 -14.84 2.90
N GLY A 127 -10.06 -13.85 3.77
CA GLY A 127 -9.48 -14.01 5.10
C GLY A 127 -7.95 -13.91 5.16
N GLU A 128 -7.27 -14.02 4.02
CA GLU A 128 -5.81 -14.12 3.96
C GLU A 128 -5.13 -12.74 3.96
N GLY A 129 -5.56 -11.85 3.07
CA GLY A 129 -5.03 -10.51 2.93
C GLY A 129 -5.89 -9.46 3.63
N TRP A 130 -6.57 -8.66 2.83
CA TRP A 130 -7.30 -7.47 3.30
C TRP A 130 -8.82 -7.62 3.37
N TYR A 131 -9.40 -8.69 2.81
CA TYR A 131 -10.85 -8.82 2.62
C TYR A 131 -11.41 -10.19 2.99
N ASN A 132 -12.72 -10.23 3.24
CA ASN A 132 -13.56 -11.42 3.24
C ASN A 132 -14.49 -11.40 2.03
N TYR A 133 -14.73 -12.57 1.44
CA TYR A 133 -15.75 -12.78 0.42
C TYR A 133 -16.92 -13.54 1.01
N ASN A 134 -18.13 -13.00 0.88
CA ASN A 134 -19.35 -13.67 1.28
C ASN A 134 -20.02 -14.29 0.04
N PRO A 135 -20.05 -15.64 -0.09
CA PRO A 135 -20.63 -16.30 -1.25
C PRO A 135 -22.17 -16.24 -1.31
N ALA A 136 -22.84 -15.91 -0.20
CA ALA A 136 -24.30 -15.79 -0.18
C ALA A 136 -24.78 -14.47 -0.78
N THR A 137 -24.01 -13.39 -0.56
CA THR A 137 -24.30 -12.04 -1.07
C THR A 137 -23.39 -11.62 -2.22
N PHE A 138 -22.38 -12.44 -2.55
CA PHE A 138 -21.33 -12.17 -3.53
C PHE A 138 -20.50 -10.91 -3.21
N THR A 139 -20.44 -10.51 -1.93
CA THR A 139 -19.80 -9.25 -1.52
C THR A 139 -18.36 -9.45 -1.07
N VAL A 140 -17.51 -8.46 -1.36
CA VAL A 140 -16.13 -8.35 -0.89
C VAL A 140 -16.06 -7.25 0.16
N THR A 141 -15.74 -7.58 1.40
CA THR A 141 -15.72 -6.62 2.52
C THR A 141 -14.32 -6.55 3.13
N PRO A 142 -13.76 -5.36 3.41
CA PRO A 142 -12.49 -5.27 4.12
C PRO A 142 -12.58 -5.94 5.49
N ILE A 143 -11.48 -6.54 5.94
CA ILE A 143 -11.38 -7.13 7.28
C ILE A 143 -11.15 -5.99 8.28
N PRO A 144 -12.05 -5.76 9.26
CA PRO A 144 -11.87 -4.70 10.24
C PRO A 144 -10.56 -4.86 11.02
N GLY A 145 -9.83 -3.75 11.17
CA GLY A 145 -8.55 -3.71 11.86
C GLY A 145 -7.38 -4.37 11.12
N ARG A 146 -7.55 -4.70 9.83
CA ARG A 146 -6.47 -5.22 8.99
C ARG A 146 -5.70 -4.07 8.35
N ILE A 147 -4.50 -3.81 8.86
CA ILE A 147 -3.65 -2.71 8.39
C ILE A 147 -2.52 -3.29 7.53
N LEU A 148 -2.42 -2.81 6.29
CA LEU A 148 -1.33 -3.15 5.39
C LEU A 148 -0.21 -2.13 5.59
N VAL A 149 0.97 -2.56 5.98
CA VAL A 149 2.15 -1.71 6.08
C VAL A 149 3.05 -2.03 4.90
N PHE A 150 3.44 -1.00 4.14
CA PHE A 150 4.28 -1.14 2.96
C PHE A 150 5.64 -0.51 3.21
N ARG A 151 6.69 -1.22 2.79
CA ARG A 151 7.94 -0.57 2.36
C ARG A 151 7.74 -0.15 0.90
N THR A 152 8.03 1.10 0.57
CA THR A 152 7.89 1.66 -0.78
C THR A 152 9.00 1.20 -1.70
N HIS A 153 8.86 1.48 -3.01
CA HIS A 153 9.83 1.05 -4.03
C HIS A 153 11.25 1.58 -3.74
N ASP A 154 11.35 2.73 -3.09
CA ASP A 154 12.56 3.44 -2.70
C ASP A 154 12.93 3.31 -1.21
N GLY A 155 12.26 2.42 -0.47
CA GLY A 155 12.66 2.05 0.90
C GLY A 155 12.11 2.91 2.04
N LYS A 156 11.16 3.81 1.76
CA LYS A 156 10.36 4.53 2.77
C LYS A 156 9.17 3.67 3.20
N PHE A 157 8.27 4.20 4.04
CA PHE A 157 7.18 3.42 4.62
C PHE A 157 5.81 4.11 4.51
N ALA A 158 4.78 3.30 4.33
CA ALA A 158 3.38 3.72 4.41
C ALA A 158 2.54 2.68 5.17
N LYS A 159 1.42 3.09 5.78
CA LYS A 159 0.34 2.18 6.20
C LYS A 159 -0.94 2.50 5.46
N VAL A 160 -1.75 1.48 5.18
CA VAL A 160 -3.01 1.55 4.46
C VAL A 160 -4.09 0.78 5.22
N GLU A 161 -5.25 1.40 5.36
CA GLU A 161 -6.49 0.76 5.79
C GLU A 161 -7.50 0.83 4.65
N ILE A 162 -7.91 -0.33 4.12
CA ILE A 162 -8.89 -0.38 3.04
C ILE A 162 -10.28 -0.27 3.66
N LEU A 163 -11.04 0.72 3.20
CA LEU A 163 -12.37 1.06 3.70
C LEU A 163 -13.48 0.47 2.83
N SER A 164 -13.27 0.37 1.52
CA SER A 164 -14.25 -0.24 0.62
C SER A 164 -13.63 -0.73 -0.69
N TYR A 165 -14.33 -1.68 -1.30
CA TYR A 165 -14.09 -2.23 -2.64
C TYR A 165 -15.11 -1.74 -3.69
N TYR A 166 -16.08 -0.94 -3.25
CA TYR A 166 -17.18 -0.46 -4.05
C TYR A 166 -17.14 1.05 -4.13
N ARG A 167 -17.56 1.58 -5.28
CA ARG A 167 -17.66 3.02 -5.53
C ARG A 167 -18.47 3.72 -4.45
N ASP A 168 -17.98 4.87 -4.02
CA ASP A 168 -18.55 5.75 -2.99
C ASP A 168 -18.64 5.14 -1.58
N ALA A 169 -17.98 4.00 -1.36
CA ALA A 169 -17.85 3.32 -0.08
C ALA A 169 -19.19 3.14 0.67
N PRO A 170 -20.18 2.44 0.07
CA PRO A 170 -21.45 2.16 0.72
C PRO A 170 -21.22 1.39 2.03
N ALA A 171 -21.95 1.76 3.07
CA ALA A 171 -21.88 1.09 4.38
C ALA A 171 -22.29 -0.38 4.31
N GLU A 172 -23.27 -0.69 3.44
CA GLU A 172 -23.78 -2.03 3.18
C GLU A 172 -23.71 -2.28 1.67
N PRO A 173 -22.59 -2.81 1.14
CA PRO A 173 -22.42 -3.00 -0.31
C PRO A 173 -23.34 -4.08 -0.88
N ASP A 174 -23.91 -3.81 -2.05
CA ASP A 174 -24.66 -4.77 -2.87
C ASP A 174 -23.87 -5.09 -4.14
N ALA A 175 -23.44 -6.35 -4.28
CA ALA A 175 -22.63 -6.82 -5.41
C ALA A 175 -23.34 -6.75 -6.77
N PHE A 176 -24.66 -6.56 -6.81
CA PHE A 176 -25.46 -6.50 -8.02
C PHE A 176 -25.78 -5.07 -8.49
N SER A 177 -25.64 -4.07 -7.63
CA SER A 177 -25.90 -2.66 -7.98
C SER A 177 -24.70 -1.74 -7.80
N ASP A 178 -23.84 -2.03 -6.83
CA ASP A 178 -22.68 -1.19 -6.54
C ASP A 178 -21.50 -1.57 -7.42
N GLU A 179 -20.87 -0.56 -8.02
CA GLU A 179 -19.70 -0.77 -8.86
C GLU A 179 -18.52 -1.27 -8.02
N SER A 180 -18.26 -2.57 -8.09
CA SER A 180 -17.10 -3.22 -7.47
C SER A 180 -15.78 -2.89 -8.19
N ARG A 181 -14.63 -3.29 -7.61
CA ARG A 181 -13.28 -3.03 -8.14
C ARG A 181 -12.92 -1.55 -8.10
N VAL A 182 -13.43 -0.84 -7.10
CA VAL A 182 -13.24 0.58 -6.88
C VAL A 182 -12.86 0.78 -5.42
N TYR A 183 -11.59 1.00 -5.15
CA TYR A 183 -11.05 1.08 -3.80
C TYR A 183 -11.27 2.45 -3.17
N THR A 184 -11.60 2.43 -1.89
CA THR A 184 -11.45 3.58 -0.99
C THR A 184 -10.59 3.16 0.18
N PHE A 185 -9.55 3.93 0.53
CA PHE A 185 -8.62 3.60 1.60
C PHE A 185 -8.03 4.85 2.25
N ASN A 186 -7.70 4.74 3.54
CA ASN A 186 -6.85 5.69 4.24
C ASN A 186 -5.39 5.28 4.08
N TYR A 187 -4.47 6.24 3.99
CA TYR A 187 -3.06 5.95 4.14
C TYR A 187 -2.30 7.02 4.93
N VAL A 188 -1.22 6.58 5.56
CA VAL A 188 -0.16 7.45 6.09
C VAL A 188 1.13 7.09 5.39
N TYR A 189 1.86 8.08 4.90
CA TYR A 189 3.17 7.91 4.24
C TYR A 189 4.23 8.76 4.93
N ASN A 190 5.39 8.14 5.18
CA ASN A 190 6.56 8.82 5.71
C ASN A 190 7.53 9.17 4.57
N PRO A 191 7.65 10.46 4.19
CA PRO A 191 8.56 10.89 3.13
C PRO A 191 10.03 10.90 3.55
N ASN A 192 10.36 10.60 4.81
CA ASN A 192 11.71 10.72 5.33
C ASN A 192 12.48 9.40 5.17
N GLU A 193 13.56 9.45 4.39
CA GLU A 193 14.43 8.28 4.17
C GLU A 193 15.03 7.75 5.48
N GLY A 194 14.94 6.44 5.68
CA GLY A 194 15.45 5.75 6.87
C GLY A 194 14.57 5.88 8.11
N GLU A 195 13.54 6.72 8.09
CA GLU A 195 12.60 6.86 9.20
C GLU A 195 11.46 5.84 9.10
N THR A 196 11.03 5.33 10.24
CA THR A 196 10.02 4.25 10.33
C THR A 196 8.73 4.67 11.01
N ALA A 197 8.59 5.94 11.41
CA ALA A 197 7.37 6.46 12.04
C ALA A 197 6.20 6.46 11.05
N LEU A 198 5.01 6.14 11.55
CA LEU A 198 3.73 6.13 10.83
C LEU A 198 2.65 6.90 11.61
N GLU A 199 3.04 7.61 12.67
CA GLU A 199 2.25 8.57 13.46
C GLU A 199 3.18 9.56 14.16
#